data_AF-A0A067R6X7-F1
#
_entry.id   AF-A0A067R6X7-F1
#
_cell.length_a   1.000
_cell.length_b   1.000
_cell.length_c   1.000
_cell.angle_alpha   90.00
_cell.angle_beta   90.00
_cell.angle_gamma   90.00
#
_symmetry.space_group_name_H-M   'P 1'
#
loop_
_entity.id
_entity.type
_entity.pdbx_description
1 polymer ?
#
loop_
_entity_poly.entity_id
_entity_poly.type
_entity_poly.pdbx_seq_one_letter_code
_entity_poly.pdbx_strand_id
1 'polypeptide(L)'
;MALYFKEPNSPPHGDLSGVLGVASVSRLLQSPPPQPPPSHPAVLDLALPKAPHPELPHPLYHANPFFCSPVAVAVPKFPLGPILTSPFPSHTTETLCESAARLLFMNVKWTKNVPAFTALDFQDQLLMLEQSWRELFVLGAAQYLLPLDIGQLMSLRGALVDRDSAKEASLLHEIKVFHSTVTKFKDHNVDPYEYACLRAIVLFRATDVDSGSSSASSNKNSTTGIDRRTLANPATVATLQDHTQYTLKKYNDTVHPRDPVRFGKLLLLLPTLRTVSAATIEELFFRRTIGDIPIERIICDMYKTTDI
;
A
#
# COMPACT_ATOMS: atom_id res chain seq x y z
N MET A 1 56.92 13.57 -1.94
CA MET A 1 58.33 13.22 -1.65
C MET A 1 58.34 11.93 -0.84
N ALA A 2 59.21 10.99 -1.16
CA ALA A 2 59.42 9.74 -0.41
C ALA A 2 60.85 9.72 0.20
N LEU A 3 61.03 8.99 1.31
CA LEU A 3 62.26 8.49 1.98
C LEU A 3 61.78 7.40 2.98
N TYR A 4 62.50 6.35 3.42
CA TYR A 4 63.77 5.71 3.05
C TYR A 4 63.57 4.19 3.30
N PHE A 5 63.69 3.29 2.32
CA PHE A 5 64.89 2.47 2.01
C PHE A 5 65.48 1.64 3.18
N LYS A 6 65.56 0.29 3.01
CA LYS A 6 66.83 -0.51 2.94
C LYS A 6 66.62 -2.04 2.86
N GLU A 7 67.21 -2.68 1.83
CA GLU A 7 67.38 -4.15 1.64
C GLU A 7 68.80 -4.60 2.10
N PRO A 8 69.50 -5.67 1.61
CA PRO A 8 69.14 -6.89 0.84
C PRO A 8 69.85 -8.22 1.26
N ASN A 9 69.50 -9.37 0.66
CA ASN A 9 70.43 -10.22 -0.15
C ASN A 9 69.81 -11.54 -0.70
N SER A 10 70.44 -12.11 -1.73
CA SER A 10 70.02 -13.22 -2.64
C SER A 10 71.29 -13.98 -3.13
N PRO A 11 71.34 -14.95 -4.10
CA PRO A 11 70.40 -15.98 -4.64
C PRO A 11 71.02 -17.41 -4.45
N PRO A 12 70.82 -18.51 -5.27
CA PRO A 12 71.11 -18.64 -6.73
C PRO A 12 70.10 -19.50 -7.58
N HIS A 13 70.43 -19.71 -8.87
CA HIS A 13 69.65 -20.39 -9.94
C HIS A 13 69.91 -21.92 -10.09
N GLY A 14 69.06 -22.66 -10.84
CA GLY A 14 69.43 -23.96 -11.44
C GLY A 14 68.33 -24.87 -12.05
N ASP A 15 68.10 -24.78 -13.37
CA ASP A 15 67.73 -25.78 -14.39
C ASP A 15 66.79 -27.03 -14.20
N LEU A 16 65.76 -27.05 -15.05
CA LEU A 16 65.32 -28.07 -16.06
C LEU A 16 65.19 -29.61 -15.79
N SER A 17 64.01 -30.11 -16.20
CA SER A 17 63.70 -31.42 -16.84
C SER A 17 63.46 -32.68 -15.97
N GLY A 18 62.34 -33.39 -16.21
CA GLY A 18 62.26 -34.83 -15.88
C GLY A 18 60.91 -35.51 -15.55
N VAL A 19 60.04 -35.75 -16.54
CA VAL A 19 59.41 -37.07 -16.85
C VAL A 19 58.57 -37.87 -15.80
N LEU A 20 57.33 -38.24 -16.23
CA LEU A 20 56.42 -39.35 -15.80
C LEU A 20 55.81 -39.39 -14.38
N GLY A 21 54.50 -39.66 -14.28
CA GLY A 21 53.90 -40.11 -13.00
C GLY A 21 52.39 -40.01 -12.72
N VAL A 22 51.49 -39.76 -13.69
CA VAL A 22 50.03 -39.74 -13.40
C VAL A 22 49.37 -41.11 -13.58
N ALA A 23 48.99 -41.73 -12.47
CA ALA A 23 48.18 -42.96 -12.46
C ALA A 23 46.71 -42.63 -12.16
N SER A 24 45.81 -43.05 -13.04
CA SER A 24 44.35 -43.00 -12.85
C SER A 24 43.73 -44.25 -13.46
N VAL A 25 43.11 -45.11 -12.66
CA VAL A 25 42.26 -46.21 -13.14
C VAL A 25 41.13 -46.48 -12.13
N SER A 26 39.89 -46.47 -12.62
CA SER A 26 38.65 -46.71 -11.86
C SER A 26 38.28 -48.19 -11.80
N ARG A 27 37.57 -48.60 -10.72
CA ARG A 27 36.63 -49.73 -10.58
C ARG A 27 36.15 -49.75 -9.10
N LEU A 28 34.96 -50.16 -8.68
CA LEU A 28 33.57 -50.27 -9.16
C LEU A 28 32.83 -51.08 -8.07
N LEU A 29 31.55 -50.78 -7.75
CA LEU A 29 30.60 -51.58 -6.92
C LEU A 29 30.97 -51.74 -5.41
N GLN A 30 30.09 -51.58 -4.41
CA GLN A 30 28.66 -51.92 -4.27
C GLN A 30 28.06 -51.16 -3.05
N SER A 31 26.76 -50.83 -3.03
CA SER A 31 26.05 -50.16 -1.91
C SER A 31 25.12 -51.09 -1.10
N PRO A 32 24.86 -50.80 0.20
CA PRO A 32 23.87 -51.52 1.02
C PRO A 32 22.46 -50.89 0.96
N PRO A 33 21.38 -51.64 1.27
CA PRO A 33 20.00 -51.16 1.20
C PRO A 33 19.52 -50.41 2.46
N PRO A 34 18.55 -49.46 2.35
CA PRO A 34 18.00 -48.69 3.47
C PRO A 34 16.80 -49.36 4.17
N GLN A 35 16.61 -49.05 5.47
CA GLN A 35 15.46 -49.49 6.29
C GLN A 35 14.26 -48.52 6.19
N PRO A 36 13.01 -48.98 6.44
CA PRO A 36 11.81 -48.13 6.40
C PRO A 36 11.55 -47.36 7.72
N PRO A 37 10.95 -46.15 7.66
CA PRO A 37 10.58 -45.35 8.84
C PRO A 37 9.21 -45.73 9.45
N PRO A 38 8.90 -45.29 10.69
CA PRO A 38 7.71 -45.70 11.45
C PRO A 38 6.40 -44.96 11.06
N SER A 39 5.27 -45.53 11.48
CA SER A 39 3.89 -45.17 11.09
C SER A 39 3.10 -44.38 12.16
N HIS A 40 2.58 -43.19 11.82
CA HIS A 40 1.44 -42.50 12.47
C HIS A 40 0.94 -41.34 11.57
N PRO A 41 -0.27 -40.78 11.78
CA PRO A 41 -1.59 -41.40 11.77
C PRO A 41 -2.41 -40.95 10.53
N ALA A 42 -3.69 -41.32 10.45
CA ALA A 42 -4.55 -41.06 9.28
C ALA A 42 -4.76 -39.57 8.98
N VAL A 43 -4.58 -39.19 7.71
CA VAL A 43 -5.07 -37.92 7.15
C VAL A 43 -6.57 -38.05 6.89
N LEU A 44 -7.33 -37.01 7.22
CA LEU A 44 -8.78 -36.97 7.04
C LEU A 44 -9.11 -36.81 5.55
N ASP A 45 -9.42 -37.93 4.88
CA ASP A 45 -9.74 -37.95 3.45
C ASP A 45 -11.20 -37.53 3.22
N LEU A 46 -11.41 -36.29 2.79
CA LEU A 46 -12.71 -35.75 2.37
C LEU A 46 -13.01 -36.04 0.88
N ALA A 47 -12.51 -37.17 0.36
CA ALA A 47 -12.87 -37.68 -0.96
C ALA A 47 -14.37 -38.04 -1.03
N LEU A 48 -15.14 -37.19 -1.72
CA LEU A 48 -16.51 -37.46 -2.11
C LEU A 48 -16.58 -38.68 -3.06
N PRO A 49 -17.54 -39.62 -2.91
CA PRO A 49 -17.58 -40.83 -3.74
C PRO A 49 -17.78 -40.53 -5.23
N LYS A 50 -16.95 -41.16 -6.06
CA LYS A 50 -16.96 -41.02 -7.53
C LYS A 50 -18.07 -41.87 -8.15
N ALA A 51 -19.13 -41.24 -8.64
CA ALA A 51 -20.20 -41.91 -9.38
C ALA A 51 -19.83 -42.14 -10.86
N PRO A 52 -20.41 -43.15 -11.56
CA PRO A 52 -20.05 -43.46 -12.95
C PRO A 52 -20.65 -42.49 -13.97
N HIS A 53 -19.90 -42.20 -15.04
CA HIS A 53 -20.37 -41.39 -16.18
C HIS A 53 -21.26 -42.19 -17.14
N PRO A 54 -22.35 -41.59 -17.66
CA PRO A 54 -22.88 -41.89 -18.99
C PRO A 54 -22.14 -41.04 -20.05
N GLU A 55 -21.74 -41.66 -21.17
CA GLU A 55 -21.09 -40.96 -22.28
C GLU A 55 -22.08 -40.14 -23.12
N LEU A 56 -21.66 -38.94 -23.57
CA LEU A 56 -22.30 -38.17 -24.63
C LEU A 56 -21.22 -37.57 -25.56
N PRO A 57 -21.51 -37.34 -26.86
CA PRO A 57 -20.47 -37.29 -27.88
C PRO A 57 -19.64 -36.01 -27.89
N HIS A 58 -18.34 -36.12 -28.16
CA HIS A 58 -17.44 -35.00 -28.33
C HIS A 58 -17.78 -34.15 -29.57
N PRO A 59 -17.96 -32.82 -29.44
CA PRO A 59 -17.80 -31.90 -30.56
C PRO A 59 -16.31 -31.66 -30.80
N LEU A 60 -15.84 -31.88 -32.02
CA LEU A 60 -14.47 -31.54 -32.43
C LEU A 60 -14.30 -30.02 -32.46
N TYR A 61 -13.65 -29.44 -31.45
CA TYR A 61 -13.24 -28.05 -31.46
C TYR A 61 -12.07 -27.83 -32.42
N HIS A 62 -12.39 -27.47 -33.67
CA HIS A 62 -11.46 -26.75 -34.52
C HIS A 62 -11.02 -25.46 -33.83
N ALA A 63 -9.72 -25.25 -33.70
CA ALA A 63 -9.17 -23.96 -33.30
C ALA A 63 -9.46 -22.93 -34.40
N ASN A 64 -10.32 -21.96 -34.13
CA ASN A 64 -10.70 -20.93 -35.10
C ASN A 64 -10.13 -19.57 -34.64
N PRO A 65 -9.16 -18.97 -35.36
CA PRO A 65 -8.37 -17.84 -34.89
C PRO A 65 -9.03 -16.48 -35.17
N PHE A 66 -10.30 -16.32 -34.79
CA PHE A 66 -11.06 -15.09 -35.05
C PHE A 66 -11.45 -14.36 -33.76
N PHE A 67 -10.65 -13.36 -33.42
CA PHE A 67 -11.02 -12.13 -32.71
C PHE A 67 -12.14 -12.25 -31.66
N CYS A 68 -11.77 -12.67 -30.45
CA CYS A 68 -12.53 -12.26 -29.27
C CYS A 68 -12.29 -10.76 -29.05
N SER A 69 -13.18 -9.92 -29.60
CA SER A 69 -13.18 -8.49 -29.34
C SER A 69 -13.37 -8.26 -27.84
N PRO A 70 -12.51 -7.50 -27.15
CA PRO A 70 -12.69 -7.23 -25.74
C PRO A 70 -13.94 -6.37 -25.58
N VAL A 71 -14.95 -6.89 -24.87
CA VAL A 71 -16.00 -6.05 -24.31
C VAL A 71 -15.30 -5.04 -23.40
N ALA A 72 -15.23 -3.81 -23.88
CA ALA A 72 -14.69 -2.68 -23.14
C ALA A 72 -15.68 -2.29 -22.04
N VAL A 73 -15.75 -3.13 -21.00
CA VAL A 73 -16.25 -2.71 -19.69
C VAL A 73 -15.45 -1.47 -19.33
N ALA A 74 -16.13 -0.34 -19.21
CA ALA A 74 -15.50 0.94 -18.99
C ALA A 74 -14.77 0.93 -17.65
N VAL A 75 -13.48 0.59 -17.69
CA VAL A 75 -12.59 0.69 -16.54
C VAL A 75 -12.70 2.11 -16.01
N PRO A 76 -12.90 2.33 -14.70
CA PRO A 76 -12.88 3.67 -14.15
C PRO A 76 -11.50 4.23 -14.45
N LYS A 77 -11.44 5.25 -15.32
CA LYS A 77 -10.21 5.95 -15.63
C LYS A 77 -9.87 6.82 -14.41
N PHE A 78 -9.38 6.18 -13.35
CA PHE A 78 -8.79 6.91 -12.25
C PHE A 78 -7.65 7.75 -12.82
N PRO A 79 -7.65 9.07 -12.59
CA PRO A 79 -6.54 9.89 -13.01
C PRO A 79 -5.30 9.39 -12.26
N LEU A 80 -4.34 8.86 -13.01
CA LEU A 80 -2.99 8.68 -12.51
C LEU A 80 -2.51 10.07 -12.09
N GLY A 81 -2.23 10.24 -10.80
CA GLY A 81 -1.83 11.53 -10.25
C GLY A 81 -0.59 12.09 -10.96
N PRO A 82 -0.37 13.41 -10.92
CA PRO A 82 0.73 14.03 -11.63
C PRO A 82 2.06 13.36 -11.25
N ILE A 83 2.86 13.04 -12.26
CA ILE A 83 4.20 12.50 -12.06
C ILE A 83 5.06 13.65 -11.53
N LEU A 84 5.39 13.62 -10.24
CA LEU A 84 6.39 14.53 -9.67
C LEU A 84 7.78 14.11 -10.16
N THR A 85 8.19 14.65 -11.30
CA THR A 85 9.52 14.43 -11.89
C THR A 85 10.58 15.26 -11.17
N SER A 86 11.03 14.80 -10.00
CA SER A 86 12.38 15.02 -9.42
C SER A 86 12.37 14.50 -7.98
N PRO A 87 13.48 13.93 -7.45
CA PRO A 87 13.73 13.94 -6.01
C PRO A 87 13.72 15.41 -5.54
N PHE A 88 13.01 15.69 -4.46
CA PHE A 88 13.11 17.00 -3.80
C PHE A 88 14.57 17.19 -3.31
N PRO A 89 15.19 18.37 -3.53
CA PRO A 89 16.51 18.65 -2.98
C PRO A 89 16.46 18.70 -1.44
N SER A 90 17.59 18.36 -0.82
CA SER A 90 17.82 18.23 0.63
C SER A 90 16.95 19.15 1.50
N HIS A 91 16.08 18.52 2.29
CA HIS A 91 14.90 19.13 2.90
C HIS A 91 15.20 19.98 4.14
N THR A 92 14.63 21.19 4.20
CA THR A 92 14.32 21.85 5.49
C THR A 92 12.96 21.34 6.00
N THR A 93 12.72 21.45 7.31
CA THR A 93 11.41 21.10 7.90
C THR A 93 10.25 21.86 7.24
N GLU A 94 10.48 23.11 6.83
CA GLU A 94 9.50 23.96 6.14
C GLU A 94 9.15 23.40 4.74
N THR A 95 10.12 22.88 3.97
CA THR A 95 9.82 22.20 2.69
C THR A 95 8.99 20.93 2.85
N LEU A 96 9.04 20.27 4.01
CA LEU A 96 8.24 19.08 4.29
C LEU A 96 6.79 19.44 4.64
N CYS A 97 6.57 20.49 5.45
CA CYS A 97 5.23 21.04 5.69
C CYS A 97 4.59 21.59 4.39
N GLU A 98 5.36 22.28 3.55
CA GLU A 98 4.86 22.75 2.25
C GLU A 98 4.50 21.57 1.34
N SER A 99 5.34 20.54 1.27
CA SER A 99 5.07 19.32 0.51
C SER A 99 3.82 18.59 1.02
N ALA A 100 3.57 18.57 2.33
CA ALA A 100 2.36 18.02 2.93
C ALA A 100 1.10 18.82 2.57
N ALA A 101 1.17 20.16 2.56
CA ALA A 101 0.07 21.02 2.12
C ALA A 101 -0.25 20.83 0.62
N ARG A 102 0.80 20.76 -0.23
CA ARG A 102 0.67 20.44 -1.65
C ARG A 102 0.06 19.05 -1.87
N LEU A 103 0.42 18.07 -1.05
CA LEU A 103 -0.12 16.71 -1.09
C LEU A 103 -1.62 16.69 -0.73
N LEU A 104 -2.02 17.43 0.31
CA LEU A 104 -3.42 17.56 0.71
C LEU A 104 -4.26 18.18 -0.41
N PHE A 105 -3.80 19.28 -1.01
CA PHE A 105 -4.44 19.89 -2.17
C PHE A 105 -4.50 18.93 -3.38
N MET A 106 -3.43 18.19 -3.65
CA MET A 106 -3.39 17.21 -4.73
C MET A 106 -4.41 16.08 -4.53
N ASN A 107 -4.60 15.59 -3.29
CA ASN A 107 -5.62 14.60 -2.98
C ASN A 107 -7.05 15.17 -3.20
N VAL A 108 -7.33 16.40 -2.75
CA VAL A 108 -8.62 17.09 -3.01
C VAL A 108 -8.86 17.30 -4.50
N LYS A 109 -7.84 17.73 -5.25
CA LYS A 109 -7.93 17.89 -6.71
C LYS A 109 -8.08 16.54 -7.43
N TRP A 110 -7.47 15.47 -6.90
CA TRP A 110 -7.64 14.12 -7.45
C TRP A 110 -9.09 13.64 -7.31
N THR A 111 -9.76 13.84 -6.16
CA THR A 111 -11.16 13.41 -6.01
C THR A 111 -12.11 14.12 -6.97
N LYS A 112 -11.93 15.43 -7.22
CA LYS A 112 -12.67 16.16 -8.28
C LYS A 112 -12.46 15.60 -9.69
N ASN A 113 -11.33 14.94 -9.94
CA ASN A 113 -11.00 14.36 -11.25
C ASN A 113 -11.44 12.89 -11.37
N VAL A 114 -12.10 12.29 -10.37
CA VAL A 114 -12.68 10.93 -10.45
C VAL A 114 -14.16 11.05 -10.86
N PRO A 115 -14.56 10.69 -12.11
CA PRO A 115 -15.93 10.91 -12.58
C PRO A 115 -16.99 10.14 -11.77
N ALA A 116 -16.62 8.97 -11.25
CA ALA A 116 -17.49 8.17 -10.38
C ALA A 116 -17.74 8.81 -9.01
N PHE A 117 -16.86 9.72 -8.56
CA PHE A 117 -17.01 10.46 -7.31
C PHE A 117 -17.83 11.74 -7.52
N THR A 118 -17.53 12.51 -8.57
CA THR A 118 -18.27 13.74 -8.89
C THR A 118 -19.71 13.51 -9.37
N ALA A 119 -20.05 12.27 -9.75
CA ALA A 119 -21.42 11.84 -10.05
C ALA A 119 -22.28 11.53 -8.81
N LEU A 120 -21.70 11.49 -7.60
CA LEU A 120 -22.44 11.26 -6.34
C LEU A 120 -23.00 12.58 -5.81
N ASP A 121 -23.90 12.54 -4.82
CA ASP A 121 -24.42 13.74 -4.18
C ASP A 121 -23.30 14.55 -3.52
N PHE A 122 -23.36 15.89 -3.62
CA PHE A 122 -22.32 16.77 -3.09
C PHE A 122 -22.11 16.61 -1.57
N GLN A 123 -23.17 16.27 -0.83
CA GLN A 123 -23.08 15.96 0.59
C GLN A 123 -22.32 14.65 0.85
N ASP A 124 -22.52 13.62 0.01
CA ASP A 124 -21.80 12.34 0.10
C ASP A 124 -20.34 12.53 -0.29
N GLN A 125 -20.05 13.34 -1.32
CA GLN A 125 -18.69 13.73 -1.71
C GLN A 125 -17.92 14.35 -0.53
N LEU A 126 -18.49 15.38 0.11
CA LEU A 126 -17.86 16.02 1.27
C LEU A 126 -17.69 15.05 2.45
N LEU A 127 -18.70 14.23 2.74
CA LEU A 127 -18.67 13.27 3.85
C LEU A 127 -17.60 12.18 3.65
N MET A 128 -17.49 11.60 2.45
CA MET A 128 -16.45 10.62 2.15
C MET A 128 -15.05 11.23 2.21
N LEU A 129 -14.88 12.47 1.75
CA LEU A 129 -13.61 13.19 1.85
C LEU A 129 -13.24 13.46 3.32
N GLU A 130 -14.19 13.96 4.12
CA GLU A 130 -14.09 14.14 5.58
C GLU A 130 -13.69 12.83 6.31
N GLN A 131 -14.22 11.68 5.89
CA GLN A 131 -13.90 10.38 6.51
C GLN A 131 -12.60 9.71 6.02
N SER A 132 -12.07 10.08 4.85
CA SER A 132 -10.97 9.36 4.18
C SER A 132 -9.66 10.15 4.08
N TRP A 133 -9.66 11.46 4.34
CA TRP A 133 -8.52 12.35 4.06
C TRP A 133 -7.18 11.87 4.63
N ARG A 134 -7.17 11.35 5.87
CA ARG A 134 -5.95 10.89 6.54
C ARG A 134 -5.37 9.64 5.86
N GLU A 135 -6.23 8.74 5.41
CA GLU A 135 -5.84 7.50 4.73
C GLU A 135 -5.35 7.81 3.31
N LEU A 136 -5.99 8.79 2.62
CA LEU A 136 -5.50 9.37 1.36
C LEU A 136 -4.17 10.13 1.55
N PHE A 137 -3.97 10.82 2.66
CA PHE A 137 -2.72 11.53 2.98
C PHE A 137 -1.57 10.54 3.20
N VAL A 138 -1.77 9.47 3.97
CA VAL A 138 -0.74 8.44 4.20
C VAL A 138 -0.39 7.69 2.90
N LEU A 139 -1.39 7.33 2.08
CA LEU A 139 -1.15 6.78 0.72
C LEU A 139 -0.38 7.78 -0.17
N GLY A 140 -0.72 9.06 -0.06
CA GLY A 140 -0.01 10.15 -0.71
C GLY A 140 1.45 10.27 -0.28
N ALA A 141 1.73 10.19 1.02
CA ALA A 141 3.07 10.26 1.58
C ALA A 141 3.93 9.07 1.12
N ALA A 142 3.35 7.86 1.10
CA ALA A 142 3.98 6.65 0.59
C ALA A 142 4.30 6.72 -0.91
N GLN A 143 3.49 7.40 -1.72
CA GLN A 143 3.76 7.53 -3.15
C GLN A 143 4.71 8.68 -3.50
N TYR A 144 4.66 9.81 -2.77
CA TYR A 144 5.24 11.09 -3.21
C TYR A 144 6.25 11.75 -2.27
N LEU A 145 6.30 11.37 -0.99
CA LEU A 145 7.22 11.98 0.00
C LEU A 145 8.43 11.09 0.33
N LEU A 146 8.62 9.98 -0.38
CA LEU A 146 9.77 9.10 -0.17
C LEU A 146 11.04 9.61 -0.91
N PRO A 147 12.24 9.48 -0.30
CA PRO A 147 12.52 8.86 0.99
C PRO A 147 12.26 9.79 2.18
N LEU A 148 11.29 9.43 3.03
CA LEU A 148 11.07 10.05 4.34
C LEU A 148 12.07 9.46 5.33
N ASP A 149 13.03 10.26 5.76
CA ASP A 149 13.91 9.90 6.88
C ASP A 149 13.19 10.13 8.22
N ILE A 150 13.34 9.18 9.14
CA ILE A 150 12.82 9.32 10.50
C ILE A 150 13.53 10.46 11.25
N GLY A 151 14.80 10.72 10.96
CA GLY A 151 15.54 11.88 11.50
C GLY A 151 14.93 13.23 11.10
N GLN A 152 14.40 13.36 9.89
CA GLN A 152 13.68 14.57 9.45
C GLN A 152 12.35 14.75 10.19
N LEU A 153 11.56 13.69 10.36
CA LEU A 153 10.33 13.73 11.17
C LEU A 153 10.63 14.06 12.64
N MET A 154 11.75 13.57 13.17
CA MET A 154 12.24 13.89 14.51
C MET A 154 12.75 15.34 14.64
N SER A 155 13.37 15.90 13.60
CA SER A 155 13.77 17.31 13.55
C SER A 155 12.55 18.23 13.47
N LEU A 156 11.54 17.87 12.67
CA LEU A 156 10.25 18.55 12.61
C LEU A 156 9.57 18.55 13.99
N ARG A 157 9.56 17.40 14.69
CA ARG A 157 9.12 17.32 16.10
C ARG A 157 9.95 18.19 17.04
N GLY A 158 11.27 18.25 16.85
CA GLY A 158 12.18 19.04 17.69
C GLY A 158 11.89 20.55 17.67
N ALA A 159 11.26 21.04 16.61
CA ALA A 159 10.81 22.43 16.49
C ALA A 159 9.43 22.71 17.11
N LEU A 160 8.72 21.69 17.63
CA LEU A 160 7.33 21.78 18.10
C LEU A 160 7.17 21.66 19.63
N VAL A 161 8.15 21.10 20.35
CA VAL A 161 7.95 20.68 21.76
C VAL A 161 8.76 21.53 22.75
N ASP A 162 8.05 22.20 23.66
CA ASP A 162 8.61 22.71 24.92
C ASP A 162 8.24 21.78 26.09
N ARG A 163 9.25 21.07 26.62
CA ARG A 163 9.34 20.45 27.97
C ARG A 163 8.10 19.73 28.56
N ASP A 164 7.57 18.69 27.90
CA ASP A 164 6.75 17.66 28.57
C ASP A 164 7.09 16.23 28.06
N SER A 165 7.80 15.47 28.90
CA SER A 165 8.42 14.18 28.51
C SER A 165 7.42 13.05 28.27
N ALA A 166 6.22 13.10 28.85
CA ALA A 166 5.21 12.07 28.65
C ALA A 166 4.53 12.19 27.28
N LYS A 167 4.16 13.42 26.90
CA LYS A 167 3.61 13.73 25.56
C LYS A 167 4.64 13.47 24.47
N GLU A 168 5.91 13.82 24.74
CA GLU A 168 7.04 13.57 23.85
C GLU A 168 7.19 12.07 23.48
N ALA A 169 7.04 11.17 24.46
CA ALA A 169 7.12 9.73 24.24
C ALA A 169 5.95 9.19 23.39
N SER A 170 4.73 9.71 23.59
CA SER A 170 3.55 9.35 22.79
C SER A 170 3.72 9.78 21.33
N LEU A 171 4.05 11.05 21.09
CA LEU A 171 4.26 11.58 19.74
C LEU A 171 5.41 10.86 19.02
N LEU A 172 6.48 10.49 19.74
CA LEU A 172 7.56 9.65 19.19
C LEU A 172 7.08 8.26 18.73
N HIS A 173 6.17 7.64 19.49
CA HIS A 173 5.56 6.37 19.08
C HIS A 173 4.71 6.55 17.82
N GLU A 174 3.87 7.59 17.78
CA GLU A 174 3.02 7.90 16.63
C GLU A 174 3.82 8.23 15.35
N ILE A 175 4.93 8.98 15.47
CA ILE A 175 5.88 9.23 14.36
C ILE A 175 6.41 7.90 13.80
N LYS A 176 6.80 6.95 14.67
CA LYS A 176 7.27 5.62 14.26
C LYS A 176 6.18 4.81 13.58
N VAL A 177 4.92 4.92 14.04
CA VAL A 177 3.76 4.26 13.42
C VAL A 177 3.48 4.85 12.03
N PHE A 178 3.51 6.18 11.88
CA PHE A 178 3.39 6.86 10.58
C PHE A 178 4.49 6.42 9.62
N HIS A 179 5.76 6.53 10.03
CA HIS A 179 6.92 6.16 9.22
C HIS A 179 6.92 4.68 8.80
N SER A 180 6.62 3.78 9.74
CA SER A 180 6.47 2.35 9.47
C SER A 180 5.33 2.07 8.48
N THR A 181 4.19 2.75 8.63
CA THR A 181 3.04 2.59 7.73
C THR A 181 3.38 3.03 6.32
N VAL A 182 3.96 4.23 6.16
CA VAL A 182 4.44 4.77 4.87
C VAL A 182 5.46 3.83 4.21
N THR A 183 6.39 3.26 4.99
CA THR A 183 7.44 2.37 4.47
C THR A 183 6.87 1.01 4.00
N LYS A 184 5.86 0.44 4.68
CA LYS A 184 5.24 -0.83 4.25
C LYS A 184 4.71 -0.81 2.80
N PHE A 185 4.14 0.30 2.35
CA PHE A 185 3.67 0.43 0.96
C PHE A 185 4.84 0.48 -0.04
N LYS A 186 5.98 1.06 0.35
CA LYS A 186 7.23 1.00 -0.43
C LYS A 186 7.73 -0.44 -0.55
N ASP A 187 7.75 -1.17 0.55
CA ASP A 187 8.26 -2.55 0.63
C ASP A 187 7.41 -3.57 -0.13
N HIS A 188 6.15 -3.23 -0.43
CA HIS A 188 5.26 -4.02 -1.30
C HIS A 188 5.39 -3.65 -2.79
N ASN A 189 6.24 -2.67 -3.12
CA ASN A 189 6.42 -2.14 -4.48
C ASN A 189 5.09 -1.77 -5.14
N VAL A 190 4.23 -1.02 -4.42
CA VAL A 190 2.93 -0.60 -4.95
C VAL A 190 3.13 0.35 -6.14
N ASP A 191 2.50 0.04 -7.27
CA ASP A 191 2.64 0.82 -8.50
C ASP A 191 1.62 1.98 -8.60
N PRO A 192 1.79 2.94 -9.53
CA PRO A 192 0.90 4.10 -9.63
C PRO A 192 -0.58 3.78 -9.91
N TYR A 193 -0.88 2.66 -10.57
CA TYR A 193 -2.25 2.23 -10.86
C TYR A 193 -2.88 1.57 -9.63
N GLU A 194 -2.12 0.71 -8.94
CA GLU A 194 -2.53 0.15 -7.66
C GLU A 194 -2.80 1.24 -6.61
N TYR A 195 -1.92 2.25 -6.51
CA TYR A 195 -2.13 3.42 -5.67
C TYR A 195 -3.42 4.19 -6.02
N ALA A 196 -3.78 4.28 -7.30
CA ALA A 196 -5.03 4.93 -7.72
C ALA A 196 -6.26 4.11 -7.30
N CYS A 197 -6.22 2.79 -7.46
CA CYS A 197 -7.27 1.89 -6.96
C CYS A 197 -7.38 1.90 -5.43
N LEU A 198 -6.25 1.87 -4.70
CA LEU A 198 -6.25 1.90 -3.23
C LEU A 198 -6.84 3.20 -2.68
N ARG A 199 -6.53 4.36 -3.30
CA ARG A 199 -7.21 5.63 -2.97
C ARG A 199 -8.72 5.54 -3.19
N ALA A 200 -9.16 4.94 -4.30
CA ALA A 200 -10.58 4.80 -4.60
C ALA A 200 -11.30 3.84 -3.63
N ILE A 201 -10.68 2.72 -3.21
CA ILE A 201 -11.23 1.82 -2.18
C ILE A 201 -11.36 2.55 -0.83
N VAL A 202 -10.38 3.39 -0.48
CA VAL A 202 -10.36 4.22 0.73
C VAL A 202 -11.35 5.39 0.67
N LEU A 203 -11.65 5.91 -0.51
CA LEU A 203 -12.61 6.99 -0.73
C LEU A 203 -14.05 6.48 -0.69
N PHE A 204 -14.36 5.43 -1.46
CA PHE A 204 -15.71 4.86 -1.59
C PHE A 204 -16.05 3.97 -0.40
N ARG A 205 -16.23 4.59 0.77
CA ARG A 205 -16.58 3.89 2.01
C ARG A 205 -18.09 3.96 2.25
N ALA A 206 -18.80 2.89 1.90
CA ALA A 206 -20.14 2.66 2.41
C ALA A 206 -20.06 2.32 3.90
N THR A 207 -20.00 3.34 4.75
CA THR A 207 -20.15 3.14 6.20
C THR A 207 -21.63 3.01 6.51
N ASP A 208 -22.12 1.78 6.63
CA ASP A 208 -23.46 1.51 7.13
C ASP A 208 -23.52 1.85 8.62
N VAL A 209 -23.99 3.07 8.88
CA VAL A 209 -24.20 3.63 10.22
C VAL A 209 -25.31 2.90 10.99
N ASP A 210 -26.12 2.07 10.30
CA ASP A 210 -27.37 1.50 10.82
C ASP A 210 -27.43 -0.05 10.84
N SER A 211 -26.30 -0.75 10.81
CA SER A 211 -26.25 -2.19 11.18
C SER A 211 -26.20 -2.38 12.70
N GLY A 212 -27.22 -1.88 13.39
CA GLY A 212 -27.28 -1.82 14.86
C GLY A 212 -28.70 -1.74 15.43
N SER A 213 -29.52 -2.75 15.15
CA SER A 213 -30.73 -3.14 15.91
C SER A 213 -31.46 -1.99 16.65
N SER A 214 -32.22 -1.17 15.92
CA SER A 214 -33.01 -0.06 16.44
C SER A 214 -34.31 -0.50 17.14
N SER A 215 -34.17 -1.29 18.20
CA SER A 215 -35.21 -1.47 19.24
C SER A 215 -34.79 -0.77 20.54
N ALA A 216 -34.52 0.54 20.45
CA ALA A 216 -34.16 1.36 21.60
C ALA A 216 -34.82 2.75 21.51
N SER A 217 -35.80 2.94 22.40
CA SER A 217 -36.56 4.14 22.71
C SER A 217 -35.83 5.49 22.48
N SER A 218 -36.51 6.39 21.76
CA SER A 218 -36.15 7.81 21.67
C SER A 218 -36.09 8.46 23.05
N ASN A 219 -34.92 8.95 23.45
CA ASN A 219 -34.81 9.98 24.49
C ASN A 219 -33.75 11.01 24.07
N LYS A 220 -34.21 12.14 23.52
CA LYS A 220 -33.43 13.04 22.66
C LYS A 220 -32.86 14.22 23.45
N ASN A 221 -32.05 13.92 24.47
CA ASN A 221 -31.64 14.87 25.49
C ASN A 221 -30.13 14.79 25.86
N SER A 222 -29.22 14.94 24.90
CA SER A 222 -27.81 15.25 25.21
C SER A 222 -27.17 16.17 24.16
N THR A 223 -26.58 17.26 24.63
CA THR A 223 -26.05 18.36 23.82
C THR A 223 -24.61 18.10 23.36
N THR A 224 -24.43 17.29 22.32
CA THR A 224 -23.20 17.27 21.51
C THR A 224 -23.56 16.97 20.06
N GLY A 225 -23.58 18.01 19.21
CA GLY A 225 -23.97 17.93 17.80
C GLY A 225 -22.92 17.26 16.91
N ILE A 226 -22.71 15.96 17.09
CA ILE A 226 -22.18 15.10 16.03
C ILE A 226 -23.39 14.48 15.34
N ASP A 227 -23.97 15.22 14.39
CA ASP A 227 -24.93 14.64 13.46
C ASP A 227 -24.23 13.48 12.75
N ARG A 228 -24.69 12.25 12.98
CA ARG A 228 -24.28 11.06 12.21
C ARG A 228 -24.80 11.24 10.79
N ARG A 229 -24.11 12.05 9.98
CA ARG A 229 -24.39 12.24 8.56
C ARG A 229 -24.29 10.87 7.90
N THR A 230 -25.43 10.34 7.49
CA THR A 230 -25.54 9.13 6.68
C THR A 230 -25.33 9.50 5.22
N LEU A 231 -24.76 8.58 4.44
CA LEU A 231 -24.72 8.72 2.98
C LEU A 231 -26.17 8.74 2.45
N ALA A 232 -26.44 9.57 1.45
CA ALA A 232 -27.71 9.58 0.72
C ALA A 232 -27.89 8.29 -0.09
N ASN A 233 -26.80 7.75 -0.65
CA ASN A 233 -26.84 6.51 -1.42
C ASN A 233 -25.65 5.56 -1.11
N PRO A 234 -25.66 4.88 0.05
CA PRO A 234 -24.60 3.94 0.43
C PRO A 234 -24.49 2.75 -0.52
N ALA A 235 -25.59 2.32 -1.16
CA ALA A 235 -25.61 1.20 -2.10
C ALA A 235 -24.80 1.49 -3.38
N THR A 236 -24.90 2.70 -3.93
CA THR A 236 -24.05 3.12 -5.06
C THR A 236 -22.59 3.23 -4.62
N VAL A 237 -22.29 3.76 -3.43
CA VAL A 237 -20.91 3.82 -2.92
C VAL A 237 -20.31 2.41 -2.74
N ALA A 238 -21.06 1.45 -2.21
CA ALA A 238 -20.64 0.05 -2.11
C ALA A 238 -20.34 -0.56 -3.49
N THR A 239 -21.24 -0.33 -4.46
CA THR A 239 -21.06 -0.80 -5.85
C THR A 239 -19.78 -0.22 -6.49
N LEU A 240 -19.47 1.05 -6.23
CA LEU A 240 -18.23 1.68 -6.70
C LEU A 240 -16.98 1.08 -6.02
N GLN A 241 -17.06 0.75 -4.73
CA GLN A 241 -15.98 0.07 -4.01
C GLN A 241 -15.73 -1.33 -4.56
N ASP A 242 -16.77 -2.14 -4.74
CA ASP A 242 -16.70 -3.50 -5.31
C ASP A 242 -16.12 -3.48 -6.73
N HIS A 243 -16.58 -2.55 -7.57
CA HIS A 243 -16.07 -2.40 -8.92
C HIS A 243 -14.59 -1.98 -8.95
N THR A 244 -14.16 -1.15 -7.99
CA THR A 244 -12.75 -0.77 -7.81
C THR A 244 -11.90 -1.97 -7.36
N GLN A 245 -12.40 -2.77 -6.41
CA GLN A 245 -11.74 -3.99 -5.95
C GLN A 245 -11.59 -5.02 -7.07
N TYR A 246 -12.65 -5.27 -7.85
CA TYR A 246 -12.61 -6.13 -9.04
C TYR A 246 -11.59 -5.63 -10.07
N THR A 247 -11.55 -4.31 -10.33
CA THR A 247 -10.60 -3.69 -11.25
C THR A 247 -9.16 -3.89 -10.80
N LEU A 248 -8.86 -3.67 -9.51
CA LEU A 248 -7.53 -3.89 -8.93
C LEU A 248 -7.13 -5.38 -9.00
N LYS A 249 -8.04 -6.29 -8.66
CA LYS A 249 -7.78 -7.73 -8.76
C LYS A 249 -7.44 -8.14 -10.20
N LYS A 250 -8.26 -7.76 -11.17
CA LYS A 250 -8.05 -8.07 -12.59
C LYS A 250 -6.72 -7.49 -13.12
N TYR A 251 -6.36 -6.28 -12.69
CA TYR A 251 -5.07 -5.68 -13.00
C TYR A 251 -3.91 -6.51 -12.43
N ASN A 252 -3.99 -6.89 -11.15
CA ASN A 252 -2.96 -7.71 -10.50
C ASN A 252 -2.82 -9.09 -11.15
N ASP A 253 -3.92 -9.75 -11.48
CA ASP A 253 -3.91 -11.04 -12.19
C ASP A 253 -3.22 -10.93 -13.57
N THR A 254 -3.27 -9.75 -14.20
CA THR A 254 -2.69 -9.48 -15.53
C THR A 254 -1.22 -9.05 -15.47
N VAL A 255 -0.86 -8.12 -14.57
CA VAL A 255 0.47 -7.50 -14.48
C VAL A 255 1.40 -8.29 -13.55
N HIS A 256 0.84 -8.95 -12.54
CA HIS A 256 1.57 -9.69 -11.51
C HIS A 256 1.19 -11.19 -11.47
N PRO A 257 1.16 -11.93 -12.61
CA PRO A 257 0.69 -13.32 -12.67
C PRO A 257 1.53 -14.32 -11.86
N ARG A 258 2.71 -13.90 -11.37
CA ARG A 258 3.59 -14.67 -10.48
C ARG A 258 3.31 -14.45 -8.99
N ASP A 259 2.48 -13.46 -8.62
CA ASP A 259 2.07 -13.18 -7.24
C ASP A 259 0.53 -13.17 -7.12
N PRO A 260 -0.14 -14.34 -7.21
CA PRO A 260 -1.61 -14.43 -7.19
C PRO A 260 -2.24 -13.96 -5.87
N VAL A 261 -1.44 -13.79 -4.81
CA VAL A 261 -1.88 -13.25 -3.52
C VAL A 261 -1.68 -11.73 -3.40
N ARG A 262 -1.15 -11.06 -4.43
CA ARG A 262 -0.85 -9.62 -4.40
C ARG A 262 -2.08 -8.76 -4.07
N PHE A 263 -3.23 -9.04 -4.69
CA PHE A 263 -4.49 -8.37 -4.35
C PHE A 263 -4.80 -8.44 -2.84
N GLY A 264 -4.68 -9.63 -2.23
CA GLY A 264 -4.87 -9.83 -0.80
C GLY A 264 -3.85 -9.07 0.05
N LYS A 265 -2.55 -9.09 -0.33
CA LYS A 265 -1.50 -8.31 0.33
C LYS A 265 -1.82 -6.81 0.33
N LEU A 266 -2.23 -6.25 -0.81
CA LEU A 266 -2.59 -4.83 -0.91
C LEU A 266 -3.80 -4.46 -0.05
N LEU A 267 -4.85 -5.30 -0.02
CA LEU A 267 -5.99 -5.06 0.86
C LEU A 267 -5.60 -5.13 2.35
N LEU A 268 -4.68 -6.02 2.74
CA LEU A 268 -4.17 -6.10 4.11
C LEU A 268 -3.29 -4.90 4.53
N LEU A 269 -2.84 -4.08 3.58
CA LEU A 269 -2.21 -2.79 3.90
C LEU A 269 -3.22 -1.71 4.30
N LEU A 270 -4.46 -1.75 3.79
CA LEU A 270 -5.47 -0.71 4.04
C LEU A 270 -5.79 -0.51 5.54
N PRO A 271 -5.98 -1.56 6.37
CA PRO A 271 -6.13 -1.39 7.82
C PRO A 271 -4.95 -0.68 8.49
N THR A 272 -3.73 -0.79 7.95
CA THR A 272 -2.55 -0.14 8.55
C THR A 272 -2.60 1.38 8.43
N LEU A 273 -3.27 1.92 7.39
CA LEU A 273 -3.53 3.36 7.24
C LEU A 273 -4.29 3.94 8.45
N ARG A 274 -5.15 3.14 9.09
CA ARG A 274 -5.96 3.53 10.26
C ARG A 274 -5.19 3.58 11.57
N THR A 275 -3.96 3.05 11.60
CA THR A 275 -3.10 3.11 12.80
C THR A 275 -2.42 4.47 12.96
N VAL A 276 -2.39 5.28 11.90
CA VAL A 276 -1.98 6.68 11.94
C VAL A 276 -3.17 7.53 12.37
N SER A 277 -3.02 8.32 13.44
CA SER A 277 -4.08 9.21 13.90
C SER A 277 -4.12 10.51 13.07
N ALA A 278 -5.30 11.14 13.01
CA ALA A 278 -5.45 12.47 12.40
C ALA A 278 -4.58 13.51 13.13
N ALA A 279 -4.65 13.52 14.47
CA ALA A 279 -3.87 14.40 15.33
C ALA A 279 -2.35 14.27 15.11
N THR A 280 -1.84 13.07 14.82
CA THR A 280 -0.43 12.86 14.49
C THR A 280 -0.04 13.61 13.21
N ILE A 281 -0.88 13.55 12.18
CA ILE A 281 -0.64 14.22 10.89
C ILE A 281 -0.75 15.74 11.06
N GLU A 282 -1.76 16.20 11.81
CA GLU A 282 -1.96 17.61 12.14
C GLU A 282 -0.78 18.18 12.91
N GLU A 283 -0.39 17.55 14.01
CA GLU A 283 0.70 17.99 14.87
C GLU A 283 2.03 18.06 14.11
N LEU A 284 2.34 17.04 13.30
CA LEU A 284 3.58 17.00 12.53
C LEU A 284 3.64 18.03 11.41
N PHE A 285 2.65 18.02 10.50
CA PHE A 285 2.79 18.71 9.22
C PHE A 285 2.12 20.08 9.17
N PHE A 286 1.12 20.32 10.03
CA PHE A 286 0.18 21.42 9.84
C PHE A 286 0.11 22.38 11.03
N ARG A 287 0.29 21.92 12.27
CA ARG A 287 0.10 22.69 13.52
C ARG A 287 0.76 24.07 13.52
N ARG A 288 2.01 24.16 13.06
CA ARG A 288 2.78 25.41 12.97
C ARG A 288 2.19 26.42 11.97
N THR A 289 1.48 25.95 10.95
CA THR A 289 0.99 26.77 9.82
C THR A 289 -0.49 27.13 9.94
N ILE A 290 -1.34 26.22 10.44
CA ILE A 290 -2.80 26.41 10.55
C ILE A 290 -3.32 26.49 11.99
N GLY A 291 -2.48 26.21 12.99
CA GLY A 291 -2.90 26.15 14.40
C GLY A 291 -3.85 24.98 14.68
N ASP A 292 -4.87 25.23 15.52
CA ASP A 292 -5.89 24.27 15.97
C ASP A 292 -7.07 24.10 14.98
N ILE A 293 -6.90 24.45 13.70
CA ILE A 293 -7.95 24.28 12.68
C ILE A 293 -7.95 22.81 12.21
N PRO A 294 -9.05 22.05 12.37
CA PRO A 294 -9.10 20.64 11.95
C PRO A 294 -9.01 20.52 10.42
N ILE A 295 -8.22 19.55 9.95
CA ILE A 295 -7.98 19.37 8.51
C ILE A 295 -9.27 19.06 7.75
N GLU A 296 -10.24 18.39 8.37
CA GLU A 296 -11.59 18.13 7.85
C GLU A 296 -12.27 19.42 7.35
N ARG A 297 -12.08 20.54 8.05
CA ARG A 297 -12.64 21.83 7.63
C ARG A 297 -11.91 22.35 6.39
N ILE A 298 -10.58 22.30 6.41
CA ILE A 298 -9.76 22.85 5.32
C ILE A 298 -9.98 22.07 4.02
N ILE A 299 -10.05 20.73 4.07
CA ILE A 299 -10.36 19.92 2.87
C ILE A 299 -11.77 20.18 2.34
N CYS A 300 -12.76 20.38 3.20
CA CYS A 300 -14.12 20.71 2.77
C CYS A 300 -14.18 22.08 2.11
N ASP A 301 -13.48 23.07 2.66
CA ASP A 301 -13.45 24.42 2.13
C ASP A 301 -12.61 24.49 0.84
N MET A 302 -11.50 23.75 0.74
CA MET A 302 -10.77 23.55 -0.53
C MET A 302 -11.65 22.86 -1.59
N TYR A 303 -12.39 21.82 -1.23
CA TYR A 303 -13.27 21.12 -2.18
C TYR A 303 -14.37 22.04 -2.72
N LYS A 304 -14.99 22.87 -1.88
CA LYS A 304 -15.98 23.89 -2.29
C LYS A 304 -15.40 25.01 -3.16
N THR A 305 -14.14 25.39 -2.95
CA THR A 305 -13.54 26.58 -3.60
C THR A 305 -12.74 26.28 -4.87
N THR A 306 -12.32 25.04 -5.10
CA THR A 306 -11.50 24.65 -6.27
C THR A 306 -12.36 24.47 -7.54
N ASP A 307 -13.12 25.49 -7.93
CA ASP A 307 -13.87 25.55 -9.21
C ASP A 307 -13.13 26.43 -10.24
N ILE A 308 -11.79 26.28 -10.29
CA ILE A 308 -10.85 27.00 -11.16
C ILE A 308 -10.00 25.99 -11.94
#